data_AF-A0A2V8P9H3-F1
#
_entry.id   AF-A0A2V8P9H3-F1
#
_cell.length_a   1.000
_cell.length_b   1.000
_cell.length_c   1.000
_cell.angle_alpha   90.00
_cell.angle_beta   90.00
_cell.angle_gamma   90.00
#
_symmetry.space_group_name_H-M   'P 1'
#
loop_
_entity.id
_entity.type
_entity.pdbx_description
1 polymer ?
#
loop_
_entity_poly.entity_id
_entity_poly.type
_entity_poly.pdbx_seq_one_letter_code
_entity_poly.pdbx_strand_id
1 'polypeptide(L)'
;MSEVRLNIIDWEGAVHGTVHGSVSDAVVASLSAEPQTVMEVEAAMARFIRPTDQRPFVSFKTGVNDEPWDAGVVLVDLAAHVVASESLYSQPEKEGEVAYHDGTKATDVAVLYRVPDDWVFLNSLAEYKAVRARRRAELAENPPLDARPLLYGNTLLDFIVGEFLRAQSRASSDQEFTEEEIASLISDIHAKWLITPRDELN
;
A
#
# COMPACT_ATOMS: atom_id res chain seq x y z
N MET A 1 -20.28 1.26 19.36
CA MET A 1 -19.96 1.81 18.02
C MET A 1 -18.48 2.13 18.06
N SER A 2 -17.81 1.97 16.92
CA SER A 2 -16.35 2.15 16.79
C SER A 2 -16.08 2.91 15.49
N GLU A 3 -16.86 3.96 15.24
CA GLU A 3 -16.76 4.76 14.02
C GLU A 3 -15.81 5.94 14.22
N VAL A 4 -14.96 6.20 13.25
CA VAL A 4 -14.02 7.33 13.26
C VAL A 4 -14.31 8.27 12.11
N ARG A 5 -13.94 9.54 12.29
CA ARG A 5 -13.77 10.47 11.17
C ARG A 5 -12.46 10.10 10.46
N LEU A 6 -12.54 9.64 9.21
CA LEU A 6 -11.34 9.37 8.40
C LEU A 6 -11.11 10.52 7.42
N ASN A 7 -9.86 11.00 7.36
CA ASN A 7 -9.37 11.95 6.38
C ASN A 7 -8.23 11.31 5.58
N ILE A 8 -8.26 11.46 4.26
CA ILE A 8 -7.16 11.06 3.38
C ILE A 8 -6.77 12.27 2.55
N ILE A 9 -5.49 12.59 2.55
CA ILE A 9 -4.93 13.77 1.93
C ILE A 9 -3.79 13.33 1.01
N ASP A 10 -3.82 13.77 -0.24
CA ASP A 10 -2.76 13.59 -1.21
C ASP A 10 -2.36 14.95 -1.81
N TRP A 11 -1.65 14.93 -2.93
CA TRP A 11 -1.21 16.15 -3.61
C TRP A 11 -2.34 16.84 -4.40
N GLU A 12 -3.40 16.11 -4.79
CA GLU A 12 -4.55 16.64 -5.53
C GLU A 12 -5.55 17.30 -4.59
N GLY A 13 -5.67 16.81 -3.37
CA GLY A 13 -6.56 17.39 -2.37
C GLY A 13 -6.76 16.51 -1.15
N ALA A 14 -7.96 16.61 -0.59
CA ALA A 14 -8.36 15.85 0.59
C ALA A 14 -9.79 15.36 0.45
N VAL A 15 -10.07 14.21 1.04
CA VAL A 15 -11.41 13.67 1.22
C VAL A 15 -11.61 13.22 2.66
N HIS A 16 -12.85 13.26 3.13
CA HIS A 16 -13.21 12.76 4.45
C HIS A 16 -14.57 12.07 4.48
N GLY A 17 -14.72 11.15 5.44
CA GLY A 17 -15.94 10.39 5.67
C GLY A 17 -16.02 9.88 7.09
N THR A 18 -17.15 9.25 7.43
CA THR A 18 -17.29 8.49 8.68
C THR A 18 -17.24 7.02 8.30
N VAL A 19 -16.37 6.26 8.98
CA VAL A 19 -16.18 4.84 8.71
C VAL A 19 -16.05 4.05 10.00
N HIS A 20 -16.34 2.75 9.95
CA HIS A 20 -15.99 1.85 11.04
C HIS A 20 -14.46 1.76 11.19
N GLY A 21 -13.96 1.60 12.42
CA GLY A 21 -12.53 1.55 12.74
C GLY A 21 -11.76 0.53 11.89
N SER A 22 -12.35 -0.63 11.63
CA SER A 22 -11.73 -1.66 10.76
C SER A 22 -11.46 -1.18 9.32
N VAL A 23 -12.24 -0.23 8.81
CA VAL A 23 -11.99 0.39 7.50
C VAL A 23 -10.80 1.33 7.59
N SER A 24 -10.68 2.09 8.70
CA SER A 24 -9.50 2.90 8.97
C SER A 24 -8.24 2.05 9.11
N ASP A 25 -8.33 0.90 9.78
CA ASP A 25 -7.21 -0.06 9.90
C ASP A 25 -6.80 -0.59 8.52
N ALA A 26 -7.76 -0.93 7.67
CA ALA A 26 -7.49 -1.34 6.29
C ALA A 26 -6.85 -0.23 5.44
N VAL A 27 -7.23 1.04 5.66
CA VAL A 27 -6.58 2.20 5.02
C VAL A 27 -5.13 2.30 5.46
N VAL A 28 -4.84 2.20 6.75
CA VAL A 28 -3.47 2.25 7.28
C VAL A 28 -2.64 1.07 6.76
N ALA A 29 -3.21 -0.13 6.75
CA ALA A 29 -2.55 -1.32 6.24
C ALA A 29 -2.25 -1.23 4.72
N SER A 30 -3.12 -0.56 3.96
CA SER A 30 -2.92 -0.31 2.53
C SER A 30 -1.70 0.56 2.22
N LEU A 31 -1.20 1.33 3.18
CA LEU A 31 0.01 2.15 3.04
C LEU A 31 1.27 1.30 2.79
N SER A 32 1.23 0.00 3.12
CA SER A 32 2.26 -0.98 2.76
C SER A 32 2.48 -1.14 1.25
N ALA A 33 1.53 -0.69 0.41
CA ALA A 33 1.65 -0.66 -1.05
C ALA A 33 2.19 0.69 -1.58
N GLU A 34 2.60 1.58 -0.67
CA GLU A 34 3.16 2.91 -0.95
C GLU A 34 2.27 3.78 -1.86
N PRO A 35 0.95 3.87 -1.58
CA PRO A 35 0.04 4.63 -2.41
C PRO A 35 0.33 6.13 -2.33
N GLN A 36 0.29 6.81 -3.48
CA GLN A 36 0.56 8.24 -3.61
C GLN A 36 -0.70 9.08 -3.78
N THR A 37 -1.84 8.45 -4.09
CA THR A 37 -3.13 9.10 -4.30
C THR A 37 -4.25 8.40 -3.54
N VAL A 38 -5.34 9.11 -3.28
CA VAL A 38 -6.57 8.54 -2.69
C VAL A 38 -7.04 7.32 -3.52
N MET A 39 -6.94 7.39 -4.84
CA MET A 39 -7.33 6.30 -5.73
C MET A 39 -6.41 5.07 -5.59
N GLU A 40 -5.10 5.27 -5.39
CA GLU A 40 -4.17 4.17 -5.10
C GLU A 40 -4.46 3.53 -3.73
N VAL A 41 -4.83 4.33 -2.73
CA VAL A 41 -5.30 3.81 -1.43
C VAL A 41 -6.52 2.91 -1.63
N GLU A 42 -7.55 3.37 -2.38
CA GLU A 42 -8.73 2.55 -2.68
C GLU A 42 -8.37 1.21 -3.35
N ALA A 43 -7.44 1.24 -4.31
CA ALA A 43 -6.99 0.04 -5.00
C ALA A 43 -6.21 -0.89 -4.05
N ALA A 44 -5.31 -0.36 -3.23
CA ALA A 44 -4.50 -1.13 -2.29
C ALA A 44 -5.34 -1.76 -1.16
N MET A 45 -6.46 -1.13 -0.78
CA MET A 45 -7.41 -1.71 0.17
C MET A 45 -8.00 -3.03 -0.29
N ALA A 46 -8.02 -3.33 -1.60
CA ALA A 46 -8.53 -4.60 -2.14
C ALA A 46 -7.82 -5.84 -1.57
N ARG A 47 -6.59 -5.66 -1.05
CA ARG A 47 -5.83 -6.70 -0.35
C ARG A 47 -6.45 -7.11 1.00
N PHE A 48 -7.14 -6.18 1.65
CA PHE A 48 -7.70 -6.36 2.99
C PHE A 48 -9.23 -6.47 2.97
N ILE A 49 -9.88 -5.83 2.01
CA ILE A 49 -11.33 -5.81 1.87
C ILE A 49 -11.67 -6.15 0.42
N ARG A 50 -12.42 -7.24 0.20
CA ARG A 50 -12.92 -7.60 -1.13
C ARG A 50 -13.66 -6.38 -1.73
N PRO A 51 -13.29 -5.95 -2.94
CA PRO A 51 -14.01 -4.88 -3.62
C PRO A 51 -15.49 -5.20 -3.80
N THR A 52 -16.32 -4.17 -3.70
CA THR A 52 -17.74 -4.22 -4.07
C THR A 52 -17.97 -3.43 -5.35
N ASP A 53 -19.20 -3.39 -5.88
CA ASP A 53 -19.54 -2.59 -7.05
C ASP A 53 -19.36 -1.08 -6.82
N GLN A 54 -19.27 -0.63 -5.56
CA GLN A 54 -19.01 0.75 -5.18
C GLN A 54 -17.57 0.92 -4.68
N ARG A 55 -16.94 2.04 -5.07
CA ARG A 55 -15.63 2.42 -4.55
C ARG A 55 -15.70 2.78 -3.07
N PRO A 56 -14.67 2.44 -2.25
CA PRO A 56 -14.70 2.67 -0.80
C PRO A 56 -15.01 4.10 -0.39
N PHE A 57 -14.50 5.10 -1.12
CA PHE A 57 -14.63 6.52 -0.75
C PHE A 57 -15.61 7.30 -1.63
N VAL A 58 -16.45 6.63 -2.42
CA VAL A 58 -17.40 7.30 -3.33
C VAL A 58 -18.35 8.27 -2.61
N SER A 59 -18.66 8.01 -1.34
CA SER A 59 -19.54 8.84 -0.51
C SER A 59 -18.80 9.90 0.32
N PHE A 60 -17.48 9.96 0.22
CA PHE A 60 -16.67 10.92 0.98
C PHE A 60 -16.85 12.32 0.41
N LYS A 61 -16.70 13.31 1.29
CA LYS A 61 -16.77 14.73 0.94
C LYS A 61 -15.37 15.27 0.71
N THR A 62 -15.24 16.22 -0.21
CA THR A 62 -13.99 16.96 -0.43
C THR A 62 -13.63 17.81 0.79
N GLY A 63 -12.32 17.95 1.04
CA GLY A 63 -11.75 18.72 2.12
C GLY A 63 -11.40 17.88 3.34
N VAL A 64 -10.76 18.53 4.32
CA VAL A 64 -10.43 17.95 5.63
C VAL A 64 -11.54 18.29 6.62
N ASN A 65 -11.90 17.32 7.45
CA ASN A 65 -12.74 17.52 8.62
C ASN A 65 -12.02 16.93 9.84
N ASP A 66 -11.49 17.81 10.69
CA ASP A 66 -10.76 17.45 11.90
C ASP A 66 -11.66 17.32 13.14
N GLU A 67 -12.98 17.46 12.99
CA GLU A 67 -13.93 17.18 14.08
C GLU A 67 -14.00 15.67 14.34
N PRO A 68 -13.65 15.21 15.56
CA PRO A 68 -13.78 13.81 15.94
C PRO A 68 -15.22 13.32 15.80
N TRP A 69 -15.37 12.04 15.44
CA TRP A 69 -16.64 11.35 15.54
C TRP A 69 -16.69 10.50 16.83
N ASP A 70 -17.53 9.46 16.86
CA ASP A 70 -17.74 8.55 17.99
C ASP A 70 -16.42 8.06 18.65
N ALA A 71 -15.58 7.36 17.89
CA ALA A 71 -14.32 6.80 18.40
C ALA A 71 -13.10 7.70 18.15
N GLY A 72 -13.27 8.86 17.51
CA GLY A 72 -12.19 9.82 17.25
C GLY A 72 -12.04 10.25 15.79
N VAL A 73 -10.82 10.65 15.44
CA VAL A 73 -10.41 11.07 14.09
C VAL A 73 -9.09 10.42 13.70
N VAL A 74 -9.01 9.96 12.46
CA VAL A 74 -7.80 9.45 11.82
C VAL A 74 -7.55 10.27 10.56
N LEU A 75 -6.30 10.66 10.36
CA LEU A 75 -5.84 11.45 9.24
C LEU A 75 -4.64 10.75 8.61
N VAL A 76 -4.74 10.51 7.32
CA VAL A 76 -3.69 9.92 6.49
C VAL A 76 -3.26 10.96 5.47
N ASP A 77 -2.03 11.44 5.58
CA ASP A 77 -1.43 12.43 4.67
C ASP A 77 -0.35 11.76 3.84
N LEU A 78 -0.73 11.35 2.62
CA LEU A 78 0.15 10.68 1.66
C LEU A 78 1.32 11.61 1.27
N ALA A 79 1.05 12.89 1.03
CA ALA A 79 2.09 13.85 0.64
C ALA A 79 3.10 14.15 1.76
N ALA A 80 2.75 13.90 3.02
CA ALA A 80 3.64 14.08 4.17
C ALA A 80 4.20 12.76 4.72
N HIS A 81 3.74 11.60 4.23
CA HIS A 81 3.92 10.29 4.87
C HIS A 81 3.65 10.37 6.38
N VAL A 82 2.45 10.83 6.76
CA VAL A 82 2.01 10.93 8.16
C VAL A 82 0.66 10.25 8.35
N VAL A 83 0.55 9.44 9.38
CA VAL A 83 -0.71 9.01 9.98
C VAL A 83 -0.87 9.73 11.31
N ALA A 84 -1.95 10.46 11.50
CA ALA A 84 -2.26 11.12 12.76
C ALA A 84 -3.61 10.64 13.28
N SER A 85 -3.68 10.26 14.55
CA SER A 85 -4.88 9.69 15.14
C SER A 85 -5.11 10.22 16.55
N GLU A 86 -6.29 10.80 16.75
CA GLU A 86 -6.83 11.10 18.08
C GLU A 86 -8.05 10.19 18.28
N SER A 87 -7.80 8.95 18.72
CA SER A 87 -8.83 7.95 19.00
C SER A 87 -8.73 7.45 20.44
N LEU A 88 -9.91 7.21 21.03
CA LEU A 88 -10.05 6.63 22.36
C LEU A 88 -10.19 5.10 22.35
N TYR A 89 -10.26 4.50 21.16
CA TYR A 89 -10.55 3.07 20.99
C TYR A 89 -9.33 2.27 20.52
N SER A 90 -8.74 2.68 19.39
CA SER A 90 -7.57 2.03 18.82
C SER A 90 -6.65 3.06 18.19
N GLN A 91 -5.34 2.79 18.24
CA GLN A 91 -4.34 3.63 17.57
C GLN A 91 -3.77 2.87 16.38
N PRO A 92 -3.66 3.50 15.20
CA PRO A 92 -2.94 2.93 14.07
C PRO A 92 -1.50 2.60 14.44
N GLU A 93 -1.02 1.44 13.99
CA GLU A 93 0.38 1.03 14.16
C GLU A 93 1.07 0.84 12.80
N LYS A 94 2.41 0.94 12.81
CA LYS A 94 3.25 0.79 11.60
C LYS A 94 3.22 -0.62 11.02
N GLU A 95 2.97 -1.62 11.84
CA GLU A 95 2.89 -3.02 11.43
C GLU A 95 1.82 -3.72 12.25
N GLY A 96 1.28 -4.81 11.73
CA GLY A 96 0.22 -5.53 12.40
C GLY A 96 -0.54 -6.45 11.46
N GLU A 97 -1.77 -6.76 11.84
CA GLU A 97 -2.66 -7.61 11.07
C GLU A 97 -4.07 -7.00 10.95
N VAL A 98 -4.69 -7.21 9.80
CA VAL A 98 -6.09 -6.87 9.56
C VAL A 98 -6.81 -8.14 9.12
N ALA A 99 -7.96 -8.42 9.73
CA ALA A 99 -8.82 -9.52 9.30
C ALA A 99 -9.35 -9.24 7.89
N TYR A 100 -9.12 -10.16 6.95
CA TYR A 100 -9.61 -10.03 5.58
C TYR A 100 -11.14 -9.97 5.57
N HIS A 101 -11.71 -8.99 4.88
CA HIS A 101 -13.15 -8.84 4.74
C HIS A 101 -13.60 -9.38 3.38
N ASP A 102 -14.53 -10.32 3.36
CA ASP A 102 -14.96 -11.00 2.11
C ASP A 102 -15.97 -10.20 1.28
N GLY A 103 -16.24 -8.95 1.66
CA GLY A 103 -17.24 -8.07 1.09
C GLY A 103 -18.57 -8.10 1.85
N THR A 104 -18.78 -9.09 2.71
CA THR A 104 -19.96 -9.19 3.58
C THR A 104 -19.62 -9.13 5.07
N LYS A 105 -18.52 -9.74 5.48
CA LYS A 105 -18.03 -9.74 6.86
C LYS A 105 -16.52 -9.91 6.94
N ALA A 106 -15.97 -9.59 8.11
CA ALA A 106 -14.61 -10.00 8.46
C ALA A 106 -14.52 -11.53 8.53
N THR A 107 -13.42 -12.08 8.04
CA THR A 107 -13.08 -13.50 8.05
C THR A 107 -12.00 -13.77 9.09
N ASP A 108 -11.74 -15.04 9.40
CA ASP A 108 -10.67 -15.44 10.33
C ASP A 108 -9.27 -15.41 9.68
N VAL A 109 -9.15 -14.96 8.43
CA VAL A 109 -7.88 -14.86 7.71
C VAL A 109 -7.22 -13.53 8.05
N ALA A 110 -6.14 -13.57 8.83
CA ALA A 110 -5.32 -12.41 9.12
C ALA A 110 -4.39 -12.07 7.94
N VAL A 111 -4.42 -10.81 7.50
CA VAL A 111 -3.50 -10.28 6.49
C VAL A 111 -2.52 -9.34 7.18
N LEU A 112 -1.25 -9.74 7.17
CA LEU A 112 -0.16 -8.98 7.75
C LEU A 112 0.20 -7.78 6.88
N TYR A 113 0.55 -6.68 7.53
CA TYR A 113 1.04 -5.46 6.87
C TYR A 113 2.23 -4.86 7.63
N ARG A 114 3.03 -4.11 6.89
CA ARG A 114 4.10 -3.24 7.42
C ARG A 114 4.20 -2.01 6.54
N VAL A 115 4.02 -0.84 7.14
CA VAL A 115 4.15 0.47 6.50
C VAL A 115 5.63 0.84 6.45
N PRO A 116 6.11 1.48 5.35
CA PRO A 116 7.51 1.89 5.26
C PRO A 116 7.97 2.77 6.42
N ASP A 117 9.26 2.65 6.78
CA ASP A 117 9.80 3.24 8.02
C ASP A 117 9.78 4.78 8.01
N ASP A 118 9.80 5.39 6.83
CA ASP A 118 9.77 6.84 6.64
C ASP A 118 8.41 7.46 6.98
N TRP A 119 7.34 6.67 7.08
CA TRP A 119 6.05 7.12 7.61
C TRP A 119 6.15 7.46 9.09
N VAL A 120 5.49 8.54 9.49
CA VAL A 120 5.41 8.98 10.90
C VAL A 120 3.99 8.78 11.42
N PHE A 121 3.88 8.14 12.58
CA PHE A 121 2.61 7.90 13.26
C PHE A 121 2.55 8.83 14.47
N LEU A 122 1.52 9.67 14.53
CA LEU A 122 1.33 10.69 15.55
C LEU A 122 0.00 10.44 16.27
N ASN A 123 0.00 10.67 17.58
CA ASN A 123 -1.21 10.53 18.41
C ASN A 123 -1.92 11.88 18.63
N SER A 124 -1.58 12.91 17.84
CA SER A 124 -2.19 14.23 17.93
C SER A 124 -2.27 14.95 16.58
N LEU A 125 -3.43 15.56 16.32
CA LEU A 125 -3.66 16.43 15.17
C LEU A 125 -2.91 17.76 15.31
N ALA A 126 -2.62 18.21 16.53
CA ALA A 126 -1.80 19.38 16.77
C ALA A 126 -0.34 19.15 16.33
N GLU A 127 0.23 17.99 16.68
CA GLU A 127 1.56 17.59 16.21
C GLU A 127 1.60 17.45 14.68
N TYR A 128 0.57 16.82 14.09
CA TYR A 128 0.42 16.75 12.65
C TYR A 128 0.45 18.12 11.97
N LYS A 129 -0.35 19.07 12.46
CA LYS A 129 -0.39 20.45 11.94
C LYS A 129 0.97 21.13 12.04
N ALA A 130 1.76 20.83 13.08
CA ALA A 130 3.10 21.37 13.27
C ALA A 130 4.15 20.79 12.31
N VAL A 131 4.04 19.51 11.91
CA VAL A 131 5.08 18.84 11.11
C VAL A 131 4.79 18.72 9.61
N ARG A 132 3.52 18.73 9.19
CA ARG A 132 3.12 18.38 7.81
C ARG A 132 3.81 19.22 6.73
N ALA A 133 3.98 20.52 6.95
CA ALA A 133 4.54 21.42 5.94
C ALA A 133 6.02 21.13 5.70
N ARG A 134 6.78 20.90 6.78
CA ARG A 134 8.19 20.52 6.72
C ARG A 134 8.35 19.18 6.00
N ARG A 135 7.57 18.17 6.38
CA ARG A 135 7.67 16.82 5.77
C ARG A 135 7.33 16.82 4.29
N ARG A 136 6.29 17.55 3.88
CA ARG A 136 5.97 17.73 2.46
C ARG A 136 7.11 18.38 1.68
N ALA A 137 7.77 19.38 2.27
CA ALA A 137 8.93 20.01 1.65
C ALA A 137 10.12 19.03 1.54
N GLU A 138 10.41 18.28 2.60
CA GLU A 138 11.48 17.26 2.62
C GLU A 138 11.26 16.17 1.56
N LEU A 139 10.02 15.69 1.40
CA LEU A 139 9.64 14.69 0.39
C LEU A 139 9.59 15.27 -1.03
N ALA A 140 9.24 16.55 -1.19
CA ALA A 140 9.32 17.20 -2.49
C ALA A 140 10.77 17.41 -2.95
N GLU A 141 11.69 17.66 -2.01
CA GLU A 141 13.13 17.76 -2.29
C GLU A 141 13.77 16.39 -2.52
N ASN A 142 13.31 15.36 -1.83
CA ASN A 142 13.81 13.99 -1.92
C ASN A 142 12.64 13.01 -2.12
N PRO A 143 12.07 12.92 -3.33
CA PRO A 143 10.94 12.05 -3.59
C PRO A 143 11.32 10.59 -3.34
N PRO A 144 10.43 9.79 -2.71
CA PRO A 144 10.64 8.35 -2.58
C PRO A 144 10.86 7.71 -3.95
N LEU A 145 11.80 6.76 -4.02
CA LEU A 145 12.00 5.96 -5.22
C LEU A 145 10.78 5.06 -5.41
N ASP A 146 10.01 5.29 -6.49
CA ASP A 146 8.98 4.34 -6.90
C ASP A 146 9.65 3.13 -7.60
N ALA A 147 10.03 2.15 -6.78
CA ALA A 147 10.63 0.91 -7.27
C ALA A 147 9.60 -0.07 -7.87
N ARG A 148 8.29 0.19 -7.74
CA ARG A 148 7.24 -0.76 -8.11
C ARG A 148 7.22 -1.10 -9.61
N PRO A 149 7.37 -0.13 -10.55
CA PRO A 149 7.45 -0.44 -11.98
C PRO A 149 8.66 -1.33 -12.33
N LEU A 150 9.74 -1.25 -11.56
CA LEU A 150 10.92 -2.07 -11.75
C LEU A 150 10.70 -3.47 -11.16
N LEU A 151 10.30 -3.55 -9.89
CA LEU A 151 10.20 -4.80 -9.13
C LEU A 151 8.98 -5.65 -9.51
N TYR A 152 7.90 -5.02 -9.97
CA TYR A 152 6.61 -5.68 -10.22
C TYR A 152 5.97 -5.30 -11.57
N GLY A 153 6.59 -4.39 -12.33
CA GLY A 153 6.07 -3.94 -13.61
C GLY A 153 6.67 -4.68 -14.81
N ASN A 154 6.58 -4.04 -15.97
CA ASN A 154 7.01 -4.63 -17.25
C ASN A 154 8.50 -5.00 -17.24
N THR A 155 9.35 -4.28 -16.51
CA THR A 155 10.78 -4.61 -16.42
C THR A 155 11.02 -6.03 -15.88
N LEU A 156 10.26 -6.46 -14.88
CA LEU A 156 10.30 -7.84 -14.38
C LEU A 156 9.78 -8.81 -15.45
N LEU A 157 8.65 -8.50 -16.08
CA LEU A 157 8.03 -9.36 -17.07
C LEU A 157 8.94 -9.56 -18.30
N ASP A 158 9.51 -8.49 -18.83
CA ASP A 158 10.44 -8.49 -19.94
C ASP A 158 11.71 -9.27 -19.61
N PHE A 159 12.19 -9.17 -18.37
CA PHE A 159 13.32 -9.97 -17.89
C PHE A 159 12.98 -11.45 -17.85
N ILE A 160 11.84 -11.83 -17.26
CA ILE A 160 11.39 -13.23 -17.18
C ILE A 160 11.24 -13.81 -18.58
N VAL A 161 10.56 -13.09 -19.48
CA VAL A 161 10.37 -13.52 -20.87
C VAL A 161 11.71 -13.66 -21.59
N GLY A 162 12.61 -12.68 -21.42
CA GLY A 162 13.93 -12.70 -22.04
C GLY A 162 14.79 -13.89 -21.60
N GLU A 163 14.83 -14.18 -20.29
CA GLU A 163 15.55 -15.34 -19.77
C GLU A 163 14.90 -16.67 -20.22
N PHE A 164 13.57 -16.73 -20.30
CA PHE A 164 12.86 -17.91 -20.78
C PHE A 164 13.18 -18.19 -22.26
N LEU A 165 13.13 -17.17 -23.14
CA LEU A 165 13.48 -17.31 -24.55
C LEU A 165 14.93 -17.75 -24.73
N ARG A 166 15.85 -17.23 -23.91
CA ARG A 166 17.27 -17.67 -23.90
C ARG A 166 17.40 -19.13 -23.48
N ALA A 167 16.68 -19.56 -22.45
CA ALA A 167 16.67 -20.95 -22.00
C ALA A 167 16.13 -21.88 -23.09
N GLN A 168 15.01 -21.50 -23.74
CA GLN A 168 14.44 -22.24 -24.86
C GLN A 168 15.42 -22.34 -26.03
N SER A 169 16.12 -21.26 -26.39
CA SER A 169 17.07 -21.27 -27.51
C SER A 169 18.29 -22.20 -27.28
N ARG A 170 18.59 -22.53 -26.01
CA ARG A 170 19.66 -23.46 -25.64
C ARG A 170 19.20 -24.91 -25.60
N ALA A 171 17.88 -25.14 -25.52
CA ALA A 171 17.30 -26.46 -25.61
C ALA A 171 17.27 -26.90 -27.08
N SER A 172 17.56 -28.17 -27.34
CA SER A 172 17.36 -28.73 -28.70
C SER A 172 15.85 -28.77 -28.98
N SER A 173 15.45 -28.61 -30.25
CA SER A 173 14.03 -28.52 -30.66
C SER A 173 13.14 -29.72 -30.23
N ASP A 174 13.77 -30.82 -29.84
CA ASP A 174 13.13 -32.10 -29.52
C ASP A 174 13.19 -32.45 -28.03
N GLN A 175 13.63 -31.53 -27.16
CA GLN A 175 13.75 -31.77 -25.72
C GLN A 175 12.47 -31.33 -25.00
N GLU A 176 11.62 -32.29 -24.62
CA GLU A 176 10.56 -32.05 -23.64
C GLU A 176 11.18 -31.85 -22.26
N PHE A 177 10.84 -30.75 -21.61
CA PHE A 177 11.22 -30.49 -20.23
C PHE A 177 10.27 -31.21 -19.29
N THR A 178 10.84 -31.84 -18.26
CA THR A 178 10.08 -32.32 -17.10
C THR A 178 9.59 -31.14 -16.24
N GLU A 179 8.55 -31.37 -15.42
CA GLU A 179 8.06 -30.35 -14.49
C GLU A 179 9.14 -29.86 -13.51
N GLU A 180 10.03 -30.75 -13.06
CA GLU A 180 11.14 -30.40 -12.18
C GLU A 180 12.17 -29.49 -12.86
N GLU A 181 12.48 -29.74 -14.14
CA GLU A 181 13.38 -28.88 -14.92
C GLU A 181 12.77 -27.50 -15.15
N ILE A 182 11.46 -27.42 -15.39
CA ILE A 182 10.74 -26.14 -15.51
C ILE A 182 10.77 -25.39 -14.18
N ALA A 183 10.49 -26.06 -13.05
CA ALA A 183 10.50 -25.45 -11.73
C ALA A 183 11.90 -24.94 -11.34
N SER A 184 12.95 -25.71 -11.68
CA SER A 184 14.35 -25.31 -11.50
C SER A 184 14.70 -24.09 -12.33
N LEU A 185 14.31 -24.07 -13.61
CA LEU A 185 14.52 -22.94 -14.51
C LEU A 185 13.83 -21.67 -14.00
N ILE A 186 12.58 -21.76 -13.56
CA ILE A 186 11.85 -20.61 -12.99
C ILE A 186 12.57 -20.09 -11.74
N SER A 187 13.03 -21.00 -10.87
CA SER A 187 13.78 -20.63 -9.66
C SER A 187 15.08 -19.90 -10.00
N ASP A 188 15.83 -20.36 -11.01
CA ASP A 188 17.05 -19.71 -11.47
C ASP A 188 16.79 -18.32 -12.05
N ILE A 189 15.70 -18.14 -12.82
CA ILE A 189 15.29 -16.85 -13.38
C ILE A 189 14.94 -15.87 -12.24
N HIS A 190 14.19 -16.33 -11.24
CA HIS A 190 13.85 -15.52 -10.07
C HIS A 190 15.09 -15.14 -9.26
N ALA A 191 16.00 -16.10 -9.03
CA ALA A 191 17.25 -15.84 -8.32
C ALA A 191 18.10 -14.80 -9.06
N LYS A 192 18.24 -14.94 -10.39
CA LYS A 192 18.92 -13.95 -11.24
C LYS A 192 18.27 -12.58 -11.16
N TRP A 193 16.94 -12.49 -11.21
CA TRP A 193 16.23 -11.23 -11.06
C TRP A 193 16.60 -10.54 -9.73
N LEU A 194 16.61 -11.29 -8.62
CA LEU A 194 16.91 -10.72 -7.31
C LEU A 194 18.37 -10.28 -7.13
N ILE A 195 19.34 -10.95 -7.78
CA ILE A 195 20.77 -10.64 -7.63
C ILE A 195 21.34 -9.73 -8.71
N THR A 196 20.61 -9.49 -9.81
CA THR A 196 21.08 -8.63 -10.90
C THR A 196 21.06 -7.17 -10.42
N PRO A 197 22.23 -6.49 -10.39
CA PRO A 197 22.28 -5.07 -10.04
C PRO A 197 21.46 -4.26 -11.03
N ARG A 198 20.72 -3.27 -10.52
CA ARG A 198 19.94 -2.31 -11.31
C ARG A 198 20.35 -0.92 -10.89
N ASP A 199 20.92 -0.17 -11.82
CA ASP A 199 21.33 1.22 -11.58
C ASP A 199 20.11 2.10 -11.27
N GLU A 200 18.93 1.69 -11.72
CA GLU A 200 17.65 2.36 -11.48
C GLU A 200 17.14 2.19 -10.03
N LEU A 201 17.77 1.32 -9.23
CA LEU A 201 17.47 1.13 -7.80
C LEU A 201 18.50 1.81 -6.87
N ASN A 202 19.48 2.54 -7.42
CA ASN A 202 20.58 3.17 -6.68
C ASN A 202 20.47 4.69 -6.59
#